data_AF-N8RJU4-F1
#
_entry.id   AF-N8RJU4-F1
#
_cell.length_a   1.000
_cell.length_b   1.000
_cell.length_c   1.000
_cell.angle_alpha   90.00
_cell.angle_beta   90.00
_cell.angle_gamma   90.00
#
_symmetry.space_group_name_H-M   'P 1'
#
loop_
_entity.id
_entity.type
_entity.pdbx_description
1 polymer ?
#
loop_
_entity_poly.entity_id
_entity_poly.type
_entity_poly.pdbx_seq_one_letter_code
_entity_poly.pdbx_strand_id
1 'polypeptide(L)'
;MATTFDFETALKQLQSGQALTGENGILTPLIKQLTEAALEAEIENYIEANPKQGNRRNGYTRKTVKSTSGSFELETPRDRNGEFEPQLVKKNQTKLSEEIDNKIISLYALGMSYR
;
A
#
# COMPACT_ATOMS: atom_id res chain seq x y z
N MET A 1 -1.61 11.20 -12.65
CA MET A 1 -0.33 10.80 -13.25
C MET A 1 0.49 10.23 -12.12
N ALA A 2 0.75 8.92 -12.11
CA ALA A 2 1.65 8.32 -11.14
C ALA A 2 3.01 9.03 -11.28
N THR A 3 3.47 9.68 -10.22
CA THR A 3 4.79 10.30 -10.20
C THR A 3 5.82 9.18 -10.30
N THR A 4 6.68 9.18 -11.31
CA THR A 4 7.78 8.21 -11.41
C THR A 4 8.74 8.39 -10.23
N PHE A 5 9.21 7.29 -9.63
CA PHE A 5 10.22 7.35 -8.56
C PHE A 5 11.52 7.96 -9.10
N ASP A 6 11.97 9.05 -8.48
CA ASP A 6 13.20 9.74 -8.86
C ASP A 6 14.40 9.17 -8.09
N PHE A 7 15.15 8.30 -8.75
CA PHE A 7 16.33 7.66 -8.18
C PHE A 7 17.47 8.65 -7.87
N GLU A 8 17.60 9.75 -8.60
CA GLU A 8 18.67 10.73 -8.33
C GLU A 8 18.40 11.48 -7.03
N THR A 9 17.15 11.87 -6.79
CA THR A 9 16.76 12.50 -5.53
C THR A 9 16.90 11.53 -4.36
N ALA A 10 16.51 10.27 -4.54
CA ALA A 10 16.66 9.22 -3.54
C ALA A 10 18.13 8.98 -3.17
N LEU A 11 19.04 8.97 -4.15
CA LEU A 11 20.48 8.83 -3.92
C LEU A 11 21.05 10.02 -3.14
N LYS A 12 20.65 11.25 -3.46
CA LYS A 12 21.06 12.45 -2.72
C LYS A 12 20.59 12.41 -1.26
N GLN A 13 19.34 11.98 -1.02
CA GLN A 13 18.79 11.82 0.32
C GLN A 13 19.49 10.71 1.13
N LEU A 14 19.89 9.64 0.45
CA LEU A 14 20.66 8.55 1.04
C LEU A 14 22.06 9.04 1.46
N GLN A 15 22.72 9.81 0.59
CA GLN A 15 24.00 10.45 0.90
C GLN A 15 23.92 11.47 2.04
N SER A 16 22.77 12.14 2.21
CA SER A 16 22.54 13.05 3.34
C SER A 16 22.19 12.35 4.66
N GLY A 17 22.18 11.00 4.68
CA GLY A 17 21.94 10.21 5.89
C GLY A 17 20.47 10.06 6.28
N GLN A 18 19.54 10.34 5.36
CA GLN A 18 18.11 10.13 5.61
C GLN A 18 17.79 8.63 5.70
N ALA A 19 16.89 8.26 6.60
CA ALA A 19 16.53 6.86 6.80
C ALA A 19 15.86 6.26 5.54
N LEU A 20 16.25 5.02 5.21
CA LEU A 20 15.64 4.26 4.11
C LEU A 20 14.16 3.98 4.35
N THR A 21 13.80 3.82 5.63
CA THR A 21 12.47 3.45 6.13
C THR A 21 12.04 4.42 7.24
N GLY A 22 10.74 4.61 7.46
CA GLY A 22 10.17 5.48 8.50
C GLY A 22 9.17 6.50 7.93
N GLU A 23 8.57 7.36 8.77
CA GLU A 23 7.48 8.28 8.37
C GLU A 23 7.80 9.24 7.19
N ASN A 24 9.05 9.32 6.73
CA ASN A 24 9.46 9.93 5.47
C ASN A 24 10.65 9.18 4.85
N GLY A 25 10.57 7.84 4.85
CA GLY A 25 11.63 6.98 4.34
C GLY A 25 11.80 7.15 2.83
N ILE A 26 13.05 7.13 2.37
CA ILE A 26 13.41 7.29 0.95
C ILE A 26 12.64 6.30 0.05
N LEU A 27 12.39 5.08 0.55
CA LEU A 27 11.73 4.03 -0.21
C LEU A 27 10.20 4.09 -0.18
N THR A 28 9.60 4.93 0.66
CA THR A 28 8.13 5.00 0.81
C THR A 28 7.41 5.29 -0.51
N PRO A 29 7.87 6.25 -1.34
CA PRO A 29 7.25 6.51 -2.64
C PRO A 29 7.41 5.34 -3.63
N LEU A 30 8.53 4.61 -3.57
CA LEU A 30 8.77 3.42 -4.40
C LEU A 30 7.82 2.28 -4.03
N ILE A 31 7.67 2.01 -2.73
CA ILE A 31 6.74 1.00 -2.21
C ILE A 31 5.32 1.34 -2.64
N LYS A 32 4.92 2.61 -2.49
CA LYS A 32 3.62 3.10 -2.95
C LYS A 32 3.41 2.78 -4.44
N GLN A 33 4.32 3.23 -5.31
CA GLN A 33 4.19 3.03 -6.76
C GLN A 33 4.12 1.54 -7.13
N LEU A 34 4.96 0.71 -6.52
CA LEU A 34 4.96 -0.74 -6.78
C LEU A 34 3.63 -1.36 -6.36
N THR A 35 3.09 -0.97 -5.20
CA THR A 35 1.78 -1.47 -4.74
C THR A 35 0.63 -0.98 -5.62
N GLU A 36 0.64 0.27 -6.08
CA GLU A 36 -0.39 0.81 -6.97
C GLU A 36 -0.36 0.13 -8.33
N ALA A 37 0.83 -0.03 -8.93
CA ALA A 37 1.01 -0.73 -10.20
C ALA A 37 0.55 -2.19 -10.13
N ALA A 38 0.86 -2.88 -9.03
CA ALA A 38 0.40 -4.26 -8.84
C ALA A 38 -1.13 -4.35 -8.70
N LEU A 39 -1.76 -3.41 -7.99
CA LEU A 39 -3.23 -3.36 -7.89
C LEU A 39 -3.91 -2.98 -9.22
N GLU A 40 -3.27 -2.15 -10.03
CA GLU A 40 -3.73 -1.85 -11.39
C GLU A 40 -3.71 -3.10 -12.27
N ALA A 41 -2.65 -3.90 -12.20
CA ALA A 41 -2.58 -5.16 -12.92
C ALA A 41 -3.63 -6.16 -12.42
N GLU A 42 -3.90 -6.23 -11.11
CA GLU A 42 -4.94 -7.12 -10.56
C GLU A 42 -6.34 -6.79 -11.10
N ILE A 43 -6.71 -5.50 -11.15
CA ILE A 43 -8.05 -5.13 -11.62
C ILE A 43 -8.21 -5.31 -13.13
N GLU A 44 -7.15 -5.07 -13.91
CA GLU A 44 -7.15 -5.29 -15.36
C GLU A 44 -7.41 -6.77 -15.65
N ASN A 45 -6.63 -7.66 -15.03
CA ASN A 45 -6.82 -9.11 -15.10
C ASN A 45 -8.23 -9.53 -14.65
N TYR A 46 -8.76 -8.94 -13.58
CA TYR A 46 -10.11 -9.28 -13.09
C TYR A 46 -11.21 -8.92 -14.09
N ILE A 47 -11.14 -7.72 -14.69
CA ILE A 47 -12.12 -7.25 -15.68
C ILE A 47 -12.06 -8.09 -16.95
N GLU A 48 -10.85 -8.43 -17.41
CA GLU A 48 -10.67 -9.29 -18.59
C GLU A 48 -11.19 -10.71 -18.35
N ALA A 49 -10.93 -11.28 -17.17
CA ALA A 49 -11.40 -12.62 -16.81
C ALA A 49 -12.91 -12.69 -16.54
N ASN A 50 -13.55 -11.57 -16.14
CA ASN A 50 -14.97 -11.51 -15.78
C ASN A 50 -15.70 -10.40 -16.55
N PRO A 51 -15.88 -10.54 -17.88
CA PRO A 51 -16.57 -9.55 -18.70
C PRO A 51 -18.09 -9.58 -18.44
N LYS A 52 -18.49 -9.04 -17.29
CA LYS A 52 -19.90 -8.77 -16.97
C LYS A 52 -20.37 -7.55 -17.75
N GLN A 53 -21.56 -7.64 -18.34
CA GLN A 53 -22.12 -6.56 -19.14
C GLN A 53 -22.20 -5.26 -18.33
N GLY A 54 -21.45 -4.24 -18.75
CA GLY A 54 -21.41 -2.93 -18.10
C GLY A 54 -20.45 -2.78 -16.92
N ASN A 55 -19.74 -3.85 -16.49
CA ASN A 55 -18.66 -3.70 -15.51
C ASN A 55 -17.42 -3.11 -16.16
N ARG A 56 -16.80 -2.14 -15.48
CA ARG A 56 -15.62 -1.42 -15.95
C ARG A 56 -14.93 -0.79 -14.75
N ARG A 57 -13.68 -0.35 -14.93
CA ARG A 57 -12.98 0.43 -13.90
C ARG A 57 -13.76 1.71 -13.57
N ASN A 58 -13.93 2.00 -12.28
CA ASN A 58 -14.69 3.14 -11.77
C ASN A 58 -13.90 3.97 -10.76
N GLY A 59 -12.76 4.50 -11.23
CA GLY A 59 -11.90 5.37 -10.43
C GLY A 59 -11.10 4.64 -9.36
N TYR A 60 -10.71 5.39 -8.33
CA TYR A 60 -9.85 4.94 -7.25
C TYR A 60 -10.45 5.31 -5.89
N THR A 61 -10.12 4.53 -4.87
CA THR A 61 -10.41 4.82 -3.46
C THR A 61 -9.09 5.02 -2.74
N ARG A 62 -9.03 6.01 -1.86
CA ARG A 62 -7.83 6.33 -1.08
C ARG A 62 -7.90 5.66 0.28
N LYS A 63 -6.80 5.06 0.71
CA LYS A 63 -6.63 4.57 2.08
C LYS A 63 -5.23 4.85 2.59
N THR A 64 -5.11 5.25 3.85
CA THR A 64 -3.81 5.41 4.51
C THR A 64 -3.33 4.07 5.00
N VAL A 65 -2.22 3.61 4.46
CA VAL A 65 -1.60 2.34 4.77
C VAL A 65 -0.42 2.56 5.70
N LYS A 66 -0.39 1.79 6.78
CA LYS A 66 0.66 1.80 7.80
C LYS A 66 1.61 0.63 7.53
N SER A 67 2.90 0.95 7.47
CA SER A 67 4.00 -0.01 7.38
C SER A 67 4.94 0.20 8.56
N THR A 68 5.79 -0.78 8.84
CA THR A 68 6.95 -0.62 9.75
C THR A 68 7.80 0.59 9.32
N SER A 69 7.86 0.82 8.01
CA SER A 69 8.59 1.91 7.39
C SER A 69 7.80 3.23 7.29
N GLY A 70 6.76 3.45 8.10
CA GLY A 70 5.95 4.69 8.05
C GLY A 70 4.59 4.51 7.36
N SER A 71 3.83 5.60 7.25
CA SER A 71 2.50 5.59 6.63
C SER A 71 2.48 6.35 5.31
N PHE A 72 1.73 5.84 4.33
CA PHE A 72 1.51 6.53 3.06
C PHE A 72 0.06 6.36 2.57
N GLU A 73 -0.37 7.30 1.74
CA GLU A 73 -1.67 7.23 1.07
C GLU A 73 -1.57 6.36 -0.19
N LEU A 74 -2.40 5.32 -0.24
CA LEU A 74 -2.50 4.36 -1.34
C LEU A 74 -3.80 4.59 -2.12
N GLU A 75 -3.70 4.70 -3.44
CA GLU A 75 -4.85 4.75 -4.35
C GLU A 75 -5.16 3.33 -4.86
N THR A 76 -6.29 2.76 -4.42
CA THR A 76 -6.72 1.43 -4.84
C THR A 76 -7.77 1.52 -5.94
N PRO A 77 -7.61 0.85 -7.09
CA PRO A 77 -8.62 0.84 -8.14
C PRO A 77 -9.85 0.04 -7.71
N ARG A 78 -11.01 0.37 -8.30
CA ARG A 78 -12.28 -0.33 -8.06
C ARG A 78 -13.03 -0.56 -9.36
N ASP A 79 -13.83 -1.61 -9.39
CA ASP A 79 -14.78 -1.86 -10.48
C ASP A 79 -16.10 -1.11 -10.24
N ARG A 80 -16.95 -1.06 -11.27
CA ARG A 80 -18.22 -0.37 -11.22
C ARG A 80 -19.21 -1.07 -10.30
N ASN A 81 -19.21 -2.40 -10.34
CA ASN A 81 -20.15 -3.22 -9.57
C ASN A 81 -19.71 -3.39 -8.11
N GLY A 82 -18.45 -3.10 -7.78
CA GLY A 82 -17.90 -3.22 -6.42
C GLY A 82 -17.57 -4.66 -6.02
N GLU A 83 -17.55 -5.58 -6.98
CA GLU A 83 -17.34 -7.02 -6.77
C GLU A 83 -15.86 -7.40 -6.75
N PHE A 84 -14.97 -6.56 -7.28
CA PHE A 84 -13.54 -6.84 -7.29
C PHE A 84 -12.96 -6.91 -5.87
N GLU A 85 -12.25 -7.99 -5.55
CA GLU A 85 -11.56 -8.20 -4.27
C GLU A 85 -10.03 -8.29 -4.49
N PRO A 86 -9.28 -7.20 -4.25
CA PRO A 86 -7.83 -7.19 -4.43
C PRO A 86 -7.14 -8.16 -3.46
N GLN A 87 -6.11 -8.85 -3.95
CA GLN A 87 -5.39 -9.87 -3.18
C GLN A 87 -4.17 -9.30 -2.47
N LEU A 88 -3.41 -8.43 -3.15
CA LEU A 88 -2.20 -7.82 -2.58
C LEU A 88 -2.52 -6.97 -1.34
N VAL A 89 -3.55 -6.11 -1.43
CA VAL A 89 -4.01 -5.28 -0.32
C VAL A 89 -5.52 -5.32 -0.24
N LYS A 90 -6.04 -6.15 0.66
CA LYS A 90 -7.48 -6.44 0.80
C LYS A 90 -8.30 -5.18 1.09
N LYS A 91 -9.61 -5.27 0.86
CA LYS A 91 -10.56 -4.21 1.24
C LYS A 91 -10.43 -3.91 2.73
N ASN A 92 -10.42 -2.62 3.07
CA ASN A 92 -10.26 -2.11 4.43
C ASN A 92 -8.95 -2.50 5.15
N GLN A 93 -8.02 -3.18 4.48
CA GLN A 93 -6.70 -3.45 5.05
C GLN A 93 -5.86 -2.17 5.04
N THR A 94 -5.46 -1.73 6.24
CA THR A 94 -4.62 -0.52 6.46
C THR A 94 -3.22 -0.84 6.95
N LYS A 95 -2.83 -2.12 7.04
CA LYS A 95 -1.50 -2.57 7.47
C LYS A 95 -0.90 -3.50 6.42
N LEU A 96 0.37 -3.29 6.05
CA LEU A 96 1.06 -4.13 5.05
C LEU A 96 1.80 -5.33 5.64
N SER A 97 2.32 -5.20 6.87
CA SER A 97 3.06 -6.27 7.54
C SER A 97 2.40 -6.68 8.85
N GLU A 98 2.46 -7.98 9.16
CA GLU A 98 2.02 -8.54 10.45
C GLU A 98 3.01 -8.24 11.58
N GLU A 99 4.18 -7.67 11.29
CA GLU A 99 5.23 -7.40 12.28
C GLU A 99 4.75 -6.54 13.45
N ILE A 100 3.91 -5.53 13.18
CA ILE A 100 3.36 -4.66 14.21
C ILE A 100 2.42 -5.45 15.12
N ASP A 101 1.60 -6.34 14.56
CA ASP A 101 0.65 -7.14 15.33
C ASP A 101 1.39 -8.14 16.22
N ASN A 102 2.43 -8.79 15.69
CA ASN A 102 3.31 -9.67 16.46
C ASN A 102 4.03 -8.92 17.59
N LYS A 103 4.50 -7.69 17.34
CA LYS A 103 5.11 -6.84 18.38
C LYS A 103 4.07 -6.48 19.45
N ILE A 104 2.87 -6.07 19.09
CA ILE A 104 1.79 -5.75 20.05
C ILE A 104 1.47 -6.98 20.93
N ILE A 105 1.33 -8.16 20.32
CA ILE A 105 1.10 -9.41 21.06
C ILE A 105 2.25 -9.68 22.03
N SER A 106 3.50 -9.49 21.60
CA SER A 106 4.68 -9.68 22.46
C SER A 106 4.73 -8.71 23.64
N LEU A 107 4.38 -7.43 23.43
CA LEU A 107 4.32 -6.43 24.50
C LEU A 107 3.24 -6.77 25.53
N TYR A 108 2.06 -7.20 25.05
CA TYR A 108 1.00 -7.68 25.92
C TYR A 108 1.43 -8.92 26.72
N ALA A 109 2.11 -9.87 26.08
CA ALA A 109 2.66 -11.05 26.75
C ALA A 109 3.72 -10.71 27.81
N LEU A 110 4.46 -9.61 27.62
CA LEU A 110 5.41 -9.07 28.60
C LEU A 110 4.74 -8.26 29.72
N GLY A 111 3.40 -8.22 29.78
CA GLY A 111 2.64 -7.57 30.84
C GLY A 111 2.41 -6.07 30.62
N MET A 112 2.66 -5.55 29.41
CA MET A 112 2.28 -4.17 29.09
C MET A 112 0.76 -4.04 28.96
N SER A 113 0.25 -2.96 29.55
CA SER A 113 -1.17 -2.58 29.45
C SER A 113 -1.54 -2.20 28.01
N TYR A 114 -2.83 -2.28 27.71
CA TYR A 114 -3.42 -1.87 26.44
C TYR A 114 -3.46 -0.34 26.24
N ARG A 115 -3.05 0.44 27.25
CA ARG A 115 -3.12 1.91 27.30
C ARG A 115 -1.73 2.53 27.39
#